data_AF-A0A1Y1X3Y8-F1
#
_entry.id   AF-A0A1Y1X3Y8-F1
#
_cell.length_a   1.000
_cell.length_b   1.000
_cell.length_c   1.000
_cell.angle_alpha   90.00
_cell.angle_beta   90.00
_cell.angle_gamma   90.00
#
_symmetry.space_group_name_H-M   'P 1'
#
loop_
_entity.id
_entity.type
_entity.pdbx_description
1 polymer ?
#
loop_
_entity_poly.entity_id
_entity_poly.type
_entity_poly.pdbx_seq_one_letter_code
_entity_poly.pdbx_strand_id
1 'polypeptide(L)'
;MNLDFTTSNEDLCKQYGIYVKTGELNGSCMTGPLEEIKNKNNFSFEEAVIVIKNITLAAYYVPIERTDFQFVYSKALLHAASFIDGNGSLNFKILYALFKSQVEIDETSFKKTARSEIIGNMLGRFNSLVNEDIIEAEHMKSVFTSLLKKDARFSIYSY
;
A
#
# COMPACT_ATOMS: atom_id res chain seq x y z
N MET A 1 -9.14 13.08 15.02
CA MET A 1 -9.30 11.62 14.84
C MET A 1 -8.01 10.95 15.26
N ASN A 2 -8.07 9.87 16.04
CA ASN A 2 -6.87 9.14 16.46
C ASN A 2 -6.66 7.95 15.49
N LEU A 3 -5.64 8.03 14.63
CA LEU A 3 -5.32 7.00 13.66
C LEU A 3 -3.90 6.51 13.93
N ASP A 4 -3.75 5.20 14.05
CA ASP A 4 -2.46 4.51 14.09
C ASP A 4 -2.38 3.55 12.91
N PHE A 5 -1.52 3.84 11.94
CA PHE A 5 -1.38 3.02 10.73
C PHE A 5 -0.87 1.59 11.01
N THR A 6 -0.33 1.30 12.19
CA THR A 6 0.17 -0.03 12.58
C THR A 6 -0.93 -0.96 13.07
N THR A 7 -2.03 -0.42 13.61
CA THR A 7 -3.09 -1.21 14.27
C THR A 7 -4.50 -0.91 13.75
N SER A 8 -4.69 0.21 13.06
CA SER A 8 -6.01 0.61 12.56
C SER A 8 -6.54 -0.37 11.52
N ASN A 9 -7.85 -0.58 11.55
CA ASN A 9 -8.53 -1.33 10.52
C ASN A 9 -8.63 -0.52 9.21
N GLU A 10 -8.91 -1.23 8.12
CA GLU A 10 -8.93 -0.67 6.77
C GLU A 10 -10.02 0.41 6.59
N ASP A 11 -11.17 0.27 7.25
CA ASP A 11 -12.26 1.25 7.15
C ASP A 11 -11.88 2.59 7.80
N LEU A 12 -11.11 2.56 8.90
CA LEU A 12 -10.60 3.77 9.54
C LEU A 12 -9.54 4.47 8.66
N CYS A 13 -8.68 3.70 7.98
CA CYS A 13 -7.71 4.26 7.01
C CYS A 13 -8.43 4.88 5.81
N LYS A 14 -9.49 4.25 5.31
CA LYS A 14 -10.37 4.83 4.27
C LYS A 14 -11.02 6.13 4.75
N GLN A 15 -11.62 6.13 5.93
CA GLN A 15 -12.25 7.34 6.50
C GLN A 15 -11.24 8.47 6.66
N TYR A 16 -10.02 8.17 7.12
CA TYR A 16 -8.94 9.14 7.18
C TYR A 16 -8.67 9.78 5.81
N GLY A 17 -8.51 8.97 4.76
CA GLY A 17 -8.29 9.49 3.40
C GLY A 17 -9.44 10.37 2.91
N ILE A 18 -10.68 10.00 3.22
CA ILE A 18 -11.87 10.80 2.89
C ILE A 18 -11.85 12.14 3.63
N TYR A 19 -11.56 12.16 4.94
CA TYR A 19 -11.51 13.40 5.72
C TYR A 19 -10.34 14.31 5.31
N VAL A 20 -9.21 13.74 4.90
CA VAL A 20 -8.16 14.52 4.26
C VAL A 20 -8.70 15.13 2.97
N LYS A 21 -9.30 14.33 2.07
CA LYS A 21 -9.88 14.83 0.82
C LYS A 21 -10.90 15.95 1.02
N THR A 22 -11.81 15.85 2.00
CA THR A 22 -12.85 16.86 2.25
C THR A 22 -12.34 18.08 3.02
N GLY A 23 -11.11 18.05 3.51
CA GLY A 23 -10.50 19.15 4.28
C GLY A 23 -10.85 19.13 5.78
N GLU A 24 -11.62 18.14 6.23
CA GLU A 24 -11.93 17.91 7.65
C GLU A 24 -10.68 17.55 8.47
N LEU A 25 -9.68 16.94 7.83
CA LEU A 25 -8.33 16.79 8.38
C LEU A 25 -7.35 17.66 7.61
N ASN A 26 -6.66 18.55 8.34
CA ASN A 26 -5.62 19.43 7.82
C ASN A 26 -4.49 19.61 8.85
N GLY A 27 -3.39 20.24 8.43
CA GLY A 27 -2.25 20.55 9.29
C GLY A 27 -1.72 19.34 10.06
N SER A 28 -1.46 19.51 11.35
CA SER A 28 -0.90 18.46 12.22
C SER A 28 -1.83 17.27 12.42
N CYS A 29 -3.16 17.45 12.35
CA CYS A 29 -4.11 16.35 12.48
C CYS A 29 -4.06 15.40 11.28
N MET A 30 -3.72 15.93 10.11
CA MET A 30 -3.44 15.13 8.93
C MET A 30 -2.03 14.52 9.02
N THR A 31 -1.00 15.32 9.25
CA THR A 31 0.40 14.84 9.12
C THR A 31 0.88 13.99 10.29
N GLY A 32 0.34 14.18 11.49
CA GLY A 32 0.79 13.52 12.73
C GLY A 32 0.93 12.00 12.60
N PRO A 33 -0.12 11.26 12.20
CA PRO A 33 -0.03 9.81 12.04
C PRO A 33 1.04 9.34 11.04
N LEU A 34 1.31 10.10 9.98
CA LEU A 34 2.34 9.78 8.99
C LEU A 34 3.75 10.13 9.49
N GLU A 35 3.87 11.23 10.24
CA GLU A 35 5.10 11.66 10.89
C GLU A 35 5.54 10.66 11.96
N GLU A 36 4.60 10.08 12.71
CA GLU A 36 4.88 8.98 13.66
C GLU A 36 5.50 7.77 12.96
N ILE A 37 4.98 7.37 11.80
CA ILE A 37 5.55 6.28 11.00
C ILE A 37 6.97 6.61 10.55
N LYS A 38 7.20 7.82 10.05
CA LYS A 38 8.53 8.27 9.60
C LYS A 38 9.55 8.30 10.75
N ASN A 39 9.11 8.58 11.97
CA ASN A 39 9.98 8.68 13.14
C ASN A 39 10.18 7.33 13.87
N LYS A 40 9.42 6.29 13.52
CA LYS A 40 9.59 4.94 14.09
C LYS A 40 10.82 4.28 13.49
N ASN A 41 11.81 3.99 14.33
CA ASN A 41 13.12 3.48 13.89
C ASN A 41 13.17 1.97 13.65
N ASN A 42 12.12 1.24 14.02
CA ASN A 42 12.05 -0.19 13.90
C ASN A 42 10.64 -0.64 13.50
N PHE A 43 10.55 -1.37 12.40
CA PHE A 43 9.39 -2.17 12.07
C PHE A 43 9.83 -3.62 11.96
N SER A 44 9.02 -4.53 12.51
CA SER A 44 9.03 -5.90 12.02
C SER A 44 8.54 -5.95 10.56
N PHE A 45 8.88 -7.01 9.84
CA PHE A 45 8.40 -7.22 8.49
C PHE A 45 6.86 -7.15 8.42
N GLU A 46 6.17 -7.81 9.34
CA GLU A 46 4.71 -7.86 9.41
C GLU A 46 4.10 -6.47 9.67
N GLU A 47 4.67 -5.70 10.60
CA GLU A 47 4.23 -4.33 10.85
C GLU A 47 4.45 -3.45 9.61
N ALA A 48 5.60 -3.57 8.94
CA ALA A 48 5.88 -2.81 7.72
C ALA A 48 4.86 -3.12 6.62
N VAL A 49 4.50 -4.40 6.44
CA VAL A 49 3.44 -4.83 5.51
C VAL A 49 2.09 -4.19 5.85
N ILE A 50 1.69 -4.18 7.14
CA ILE A 50 0.45 -3.56 7.59
C ILE A 50 0.44 -2.06 7.33
N VAL A 51 1.53 -1.37 7.69
CA VAL A 51 1.68 0.07 7.51
C VAL A 51 1.62 0.44 6.03
N ILE A 52 2.38 -0.24 5.18
CA ILE A 52 2.39 0.01 3.73
C ILE A 52 0.99 -0.15 3.13
N LYS A 53 0.27 -1.23 3.51
CA LYS A 53 -1.12 -1.45 3.08
C LYS A 53 -2.03 -0.30 3.53
N ASN A 54 -2.00 0.02 4.82
CA ASN A 54 -2.92 1.00 5.43
C ASN A 54 -2.67 2.43 4.91
N ILE A 55 -1.40 2.82 4.75
CA ILE A 55 -0.98 4.09 4.17
C ILE A 55 -1.42 4.17 2.70
N THR A 56 -1.22 3.11 1.91
CA THR A 56 -1.65 3.04 0.50
C THR A 56 -3.17 3.14 0.38
N LEU A 57 -3.91 2.47 1.26
CA LEU A 57 -5.37 2.52 1.28
C LEU A 57 -5.89 3.94 1.56
N ALA A 58 -5.32 4.61 2.55
CA ALA A 58 -5.68 6.00 2.86
C ALA A 58 -5.42 6.94 1.66
N ALA A 59 -4.24 6.82 1.05
CA ALA A 59 -3.83 7.69 -0.05
C ALA A 59 -4.66 7.52 -1.32
N TYR A 60 -5.22 6.34 -1.56
CA TYR A 60 -6.15 6.10 -2.68
C TYR A 60 -7.32 7.11 -2.71
N TYR A 61 -7.78 7.53 -1.53
CA TYR A 61 -8.90 8.46 -1.41
C TYR A 61 -8.49 9.93 -1.45
N VAL A 62 -7.18 10.24 -1.39
CA VAL A 62 -6.69 11.62 -1.37
C VAL A 62 -6.24 12.03 -2.77
N PRO A 63 -6.78 13.13 -3.33
CA PRO A 63 -6.38 13.60 -4.66
C PRO A 63 -4.90 14.00 -4.72
N ILE A 64 -4.30 13.88 -5.91
CA ILE A 64 -2.86 14.15 -6.10
C ILE A 64 -2.51 15.63 -5.87
N GLU A 65 -3.48 16.53 -6.05
CA GLU A 65 -3.37 17.97 -5.83
C GLU A 65 -3.18 18.34 -4.36
N ARG A 66 -3.49 17.44 -3.42
CA ARG A 66 -3.20 17.61 -1.98
C ARG A 66 -1.73 17.33 -1.70
N THR A 67 -0.87 18.15 -2.27
CA THR A 67 0.59 18.02 -2.20
C THR A 67 1.13 18.04 -0.77
N ASP A 68 0.46 18.76 0.13
CA ASP A 68 0.70 18.77 1.57
C ASP A 68 0.56 17.38 2.20
N PHE A 69 -0.42 16.60 1.75
CA PHE A 69 -0.57 15.19 2.12
C PHE A 69 0.42 14.29 1.36
N GLN A 70 0.45 14.40 0.02
CA GLN A 70 1.23 13.49 -0.84
C GLN A 70 2.71 13.47 -0.49
N PHE A 71 3.27 14.61 -0.08
CA PHE A 71 4.66 14.71 0.36
C PHE A 71 4.94 13.88 1.62
N VAL A 72 4.13 14.04 2.66
CA VAL A 72 4.33 13.35 3.94
C VAL A 72 4.00 11.86 3.81
N TYR A 73 2.94 11.54 3.08
CA TYR A 73 2.56 10.17 2.71
C TYR A 73 3.72 9.44 2.03
N SER A 74 4.32 10.05 1.00
CA SER A 74 5.39 9.43 0.23
C SER A 74 6.61 9.14 1.11
N LYS A 75 6.96 10.06 2.02
CA LYS A 75 8.06 9.85 2.98
C LYS A 75 7.77 8.70 3.93
N ALA A 76 6.58 8.67 4.53
CA ALA A 76 6.20 7.59 5.45
C ALA A 76 6.17 6.22 4.75
N LEU A 77 5.66 6.17 3.51
CA LEU A 77 5.61 4.94 2.72
C LEU A 77 7.01 4.42 2.36
N LEU A 78 7.90 5.30 1.89
CA LEU A 78 9.28 4.94 1.55
C LEU A 78 10.07 4.51 2.79
N HIS A 79 9.84 5.18 3.93
CA HIS A 79 10.43 4.79 5.21
C HIS A 79 9.98 3.38 5.62
N ALA A 80 8.68 3.11 5.64
CA ALA A 80 8.16 1.77 5.96
C ALA A 80 8.68 0.70 4.99
N ALA A 81 8.80 1.01 3.70
CA ALA A 81 9.36 0.11 2.70
C ALA A 81 10.84 -0.24 2.92
N SER A 82 11.61 0.60 3.63
CA SER A 82 13.01 0.30 3.94
C SER A 82 13.18 -0.89 4.89
N PHE A 83 12.12 -1.25 5.64
CA PHE A 83 12.08 -2.40 6.56
C PHE A 83 11.57 -3.68 5.92
N ILE A 84 11.27 -3.66 4.61
CA ILE A 84 10.92 -4.87 3.87
C ILE A 84 12.22 -5.54 3.42
N ASP A 85 12.44 -6.75 3.93
CA ASP A 85 13.59 -7.58 3.60
C ASP A 85 13.59 -7.95 2.11
N GLY A 86 14.79 -8.00 1.52
CA GLY A 86 15.00 -8.31 0.11
C GLY A 86 15.88 -7.28 -0.61
N ASN A 87 16.39 -7.69 -1.76
CA ASN A 87 17.03 -6.81 -2.73
C ASN A 87 15.94 -6.03 -3.52
N GLY A 88 16.38 -5.14 -4.41
CA GLY A 88 15.49 -4.35 -5.25
C GLY A 88 15.14 -2.96 -4.70
N SER A 89 14.44 -2.19 -5.52
CA SER A 89 14.09 -0.80 -5.21
C SER A 89 13.01 -0.69 -4.12
N LEU A 90 12.87 0.50 -3.53
CA LEU A 90 11.75 0.79 -2.63
C LEU A 90 10.39 0.59 -3.31
N ASN A 91 10.28 0.81 -4.64
CA ASN A 91 9.03 0.55 -5.35
C ASN A 91 8.70 -0.95 -5.39
N PHE A 92 9.70 -1.79 -5.65
CA PHE A 92 9.55 -3.25 -5.60
C PHE A 92 9.18 -3.72 -4.19
N LYS A 93 9.86 -3.21 -3.16
CA LYS A 93 9.56 -3.53 -1.76
C LYS A 93 8.12 -3.16 -1.36
N ILE A 94 7.62 -2.00 -1.80
CA ILE A 94 6.22 -1.64 -1.58
C ILE A 94 5.30 -2.63 -2.29
N LEU A 95 5.56 -2.96 -3.55
CA LEU A 95 4.77 -3.92 -4.30
C LEU A 95 4.76 -5.31 -3.63
N TYR A 96 5.90 -5.78 -3.15
CA TYR A 96 6.03 -7.04 -2.40
C TYR A 96 5.19 -7.04 -1.13
N ALA A 97 5.27 -5.97 -0.33
CA ALA A 97 4.46 -5.82 0.86
C ALA A 97 2.95 -5.80 0.55
N LEU A 98 2.53 -5.05 -0.48
CA LEU A 98 1.13 -5.04 -0.92
C LEU A 98 0.69 -6.43 -1.38
N PHE A 99 1.50 -7.16 -2.14
CA PHE A 99 1.20 -8.52 -2.56
C PHE A 99 0.98 -9.46 -1.38
N LYS A 100 1.91 -9.50 -0.41
CA LYS A 100 1.78 -10.31 0.82
C LYS A 100 0.56 -9.92 1.66
N SER A 101 0.16 -8.66 1.60
CA SER A 101 -1.03 -8.19 2.30
C SER A 101 -2.34 -8.69 1.66
N GLN A 102 -2.37 -8.91 0.34
CA GLN A 102 -3.61 -9.21 -0.41
C GLN A 102 -3.75 -10.67 -0.87
N VAL A 103 -2.66 -11.42 -0.98
CA VAL A 103 -2.64 -12.79 -1.53
C VAL A 103 -2.46 -13.82 -0.41
N GLU A 104 -3.16 -14.95 -0.50
CA GLU A 104 -2.97 -16.07 0.44
C GLU A 104 -1.53 -16.61 0.38
N ILE A 105 -1.06 -17.23 1.48
CA ILE A 105 0.33 -17.70 1.58
C ILE A 105 0.67 -18.75 0.50
N ASP A 106 -0.32 -19.56 0.12
CA ASP A 106 -0.20 -20.59 -0.92
C ASP A 106 -0.33 -20.04 -2.36
N GLU A 107 -0.59 -18.73 -2.48
CA GLU A 107 -0.70 -18.00 -3.75
C GLU A 107 -1.80 -18.53 -4.69
N THR A 108 -2.80 -19.24 -4.13
CA THR A 108 -3.90 -19.82 -4.91
C THR A 108 -5.09 -18.88 -5.09
N SER A 109 -5.23 -17.89 -4.21
CA SER A 109 -6.33 -16.93 -4.22
C SER A 109 -5.95 -15.59 -3.58
N PHE A 110 -6.74 -14.56 -3.88
CA PHE A 110 -6.72 -13.34 -3.08
C PHE A 110 -7.43 -13.59 -1.75
N LYS A 111 -6.93 -12.97 -0.67
CA LYS A 111 -7.59 -13.00 0.63
C LYS A 111 -9.04 -12.53 0.52
N LYS A 112 -9.90 -13.04 1.40
CA LYS A 112 -11.30 -12.56 1.48
C LYS A 112 -11.38 -11.06 1.77
N THR A 113 -10.42 -10.54 2.53
CA THR A 113 -10.29 -9.12 2.88
C THR A 113 -9.55 -8.30 1.83
N ALA A 114 -9.19 -8.87 0.67
CA ALA A 114 -8.48 -8.13 -0.36
C ALA A 114 -9.30 -6.93 -0.88
N ARG A 115 -8.62 -5.82 -1.13
CA ARG A 115 -9.21 -4.50 -1.43
C ARG A 115 -8.87 -4.06 -2.85
N SER A 116 -9.90 -3.70 -3.62
CA SER A 116 -9.74 -3.21 -5.01
C SER A 116 -8.78 -2.03 -5.12
N GLU A 117 -8.77 -1.15 -4.12
CA GLU A 117 -7.89 0.02 -4.03
C GLU A 117 -6.41 -0.40 -4.03
N ILE A 118 -6.09 -1.48 -3.31
CA ILE A 118 -4.73 -2.02 -3.24
C ILE A 118 -4.39 -2.81 -4.51
N ILE A 119 -5.32 -3.61 -5.02
CA ILE A 119 -5.15 -4.35 -6.28
C ILE A 119 -4.83 -3.39 -7.44
N GLY A 120 -5.56 -2.28 -7.56
CA GLY A 120 -5.29 -1.24 -8.54
C GLY A 120 -3.92 -0.58 -8.34
N ASN A 121 -3.50 -0.35 -7.10
CA ASN A 121 -2.16 0.20 -6.80
C ASN A 121 -1.04 -0.76 -7.22
N MET A 122 -1.21 -2.06 -6.95
CA MET A 122 -0.25 -3.10 -7.36
C MET A 122 -0.04 -3.12 -8.88
N LEU A 123 -1.13 -3.02 -9.66
CA LEU A 123 -1.04 -2.92 -11.13
C LEU A 123 -0.18 -1.73 -11.58
N GLY A 124 -0.41 -0.54 -11.01
CA GLY A 124 0.38 0.65 -11.31
C GLY A 124 1.86 0.46 -11.00
N ARG A 125 2.17 -0.23 -9.90
CA ARG A 125 3.55 -0.53 -9.50
C ARG A 125 4.22 -1.55 -10.40
N PHE A 126 3.55 -2.63 -10.79
CA PHE A 126 4.08 -3.58 -11.77
C PHE A 126 4.47 -2.90 -13.08
N ASN A 127 3.69 -1.90 -13.53
CA ASN A 127 3.98 -1.12 -14.73
C ASN A 127 5.11 -0.10 -14.57
N SER A 128 5.54 0.15 -13.33
CA SER A 128 6.58 1.13 -12.99
C SER A 128 7.89 0.48 -12.53
N LEU A 129 8.00 -0.85 -12.58
CA LEU A 129 9.25 -1.56 -12.29
C LEU A 129 10.25 -1.35 -13.42
N VAL A 130 11.54 -1.33 -13.06
CA VAL A 130 12.66 -1.14 -14.00
C VAL A 130 13.79 -2.13 -13.69
N ASN A 131 14.56 -2.49 -14.71
CA ASN A 131 15.79 -3.29 -14.57
C ASN A 131 15.57 -4.61 -13.79
N GLU A 132 16.42 -4.87 -12.79
CA GLU A 132 16.44 -6.08 -11.96
C GLU A 132 15.11 -6.30 -11.21
N ASP A 133 14.40 -5.23 -10.82
CA ASP A 133 13.10 -5.36 -10.16
C ASP A 133 12.06 -6.07 -11.04
N ILE A 134 12.16 -5.97 -12.37
CA ILE A 134 11.26 -6.66 -13.29
C ILE A 134 11.44 -8.17 -13.14
N ILE A 135 12.70 -8.62 -13.09
CA ILE A 135 13.08 -10.03 -12.96
C ILE A 135 12.63 -10.55 -11.59
N GLU A 136 12.91 -9.79 -10.52
CA GLU A 136 12.50 -10.17 -9.16
C GLU A 136 10.97 -10.27 -9.01
N ALA A 137 10.21 -9.46 -9.76
CA ALA A 137 8.76 -9.44 -9.70
C ALA A 137 8.05 -10.42 -10.65
N GLU A 138 8.76 -11.18 -11.49
CA GLU A 138 8.13 -12.02 -12.53
C GLU A 138 7.16 -13.05 -11.93
N HIS A 139 7.59 -13.74 -10.86
CA HIS A 139 6.76 -14.72 -10.17
C HIS A 139 5.48 -14.08 -9.62
N MET A 140 5.64 -12.98 -8.88
CA MET A 140 4.49 -12.23 -8.33
C MET A 140 3.54 -11.75 -9.42
N LYS A 141 4.08 -11.25 -10.54
CA LYS A 141 3.28 -10.76 -11.67
C LYS A 141 2.49 -11.89 -12.32
N SER A 142 3.11 -13.06 -12.47
CA SER A 142 2.47 -14.27 -12.99
C SER A 142 1.32 -14.73 -12.10
N VAL A 143 1.57 -14.87 -10.79
CA VAL A 143 0.55 -15.22 -9.80
C VAL A 143 -0.58 -14.19 -9.83
N PHE A 144 -0.26 -12.92 -9.68
CA PHE A 144 -1.24 -11.83 -9.65
C PHE A 144 -2.14 -11.81 -10.88
N THR A 145 -1.56 -11.96 -12.08
CA THR A 145 -2.31 -12.02 -13.35
C THR A 145 -3.22 -13.24 -13.42
N SER A 146 -2.75 -14.40 -12.93
CA SER A 146 -3.56 -15.62 -12.85
C SER A 146 -4.75 -15.45 -11.91
N LEU A 147 -4.54 -14.81 -10.75
CA LEU A 147 -5.59 -14.55 -9.77
C LEU A 147 -6.64 -13.57 -10.29
N LEU A 148 -6.23 -12.49 -10.98
CA LEU A 148 -7.14 -11.52 -11.59
C LEU A 148 -8.11 -12.16 -12.59
N LYS A 149 -7.66 -13.17 -13.34
CA LYS A 149 -8.51 -13.90 -14.30
C LYS A 149 -9.55 -14.82 -13.64
N LYS A 150 -9.32 -15.21 -12.38
CA LYS A 150 -10.16 -16.17 -11.65
C LYS A 150 -11.12 -15.49 -10.67
N ASP A 151 -10.76 -14.33 -10.14
CA ASP A 151 -11.53 -13.65 -9.10
C ASP A 151 -12.44 -12.55 -9.68
N ALA A 152 -13.74 -12.83 -9.71
CA ALA A 152 -14.74 -11.91 -10.26
C ALA A 152 -14.79 -10.54 -9.54
N ARG A 153 -14.30 -10.44 -8.30
CA ARG A 153 -14.22 -9.16 -7.55
C ARG A 153 -13.33 -8.15 -8.25
N PHE A 154 -12.37 -8.61 -9.05
CA PHE A 154 -11.32 -7.81 -9.65
C PHE A 154 -11.29 -7.90 -11.18
N SER A 155 -12.39 -8.32 -11.81
CA SER A 155 -12.51 -8.46 -13.27
C SER A 155 -12.27 -7.16 -14.05
N ILE A 156 -12.47 -5.99 -13.43
CA ILE A 156 -12.15 -4.68 -14.03
C ILE A 156 -10.63 -4.47 -14.27
N TYR A 157 -9.80 -5.32 -13.66
CA TYR A 157 -8.35 -5.27 -13.72
C TYR A 157 -7.76 -6.39 -14.58
N SER A 158 -8.56 -7.37 -15.00
CA SER A 158 -8.11 -8.43 -15.92
C SER A 158 -8.13 -7.92 -17.36
N TYR A 159 -6.94 -7.69 -17.92
CA TYR A 159 -6.72 -7.44 -19.35
C TYR A 159 -6.03 -8.65 -19.99
#